data_AF-A0A2I0NUR2-F1
#
_entry.id   AF-A0A2I0NUR2-F1
#
_cell.length_a   1.000
_cell.length_b   1.000
_cell.length_c   1.000
_cell.angle_alpha   90.00
_cell.angle_beta   90.00
_cell.angle_gamma   90.00
#
_symmetry.space_group_name_H-M   'P 1'
#
loop_
_entity.id
_entity.type
_entity.pdbx_description
1 polymer ?
#
loop_
_entity_poly.entity_id
_entity_poly.type
_entity_poly.pdbx_seq_one_letter_code
_entity_poly.pdbx_strand_id
1 'polypeptide(L)' 'EDSEGVMFCPLIPVVTGAPGTQEVADNVARALSTSKLVIARGHGTFAAGATLDDAYVLTSLAEHSCRILALKRQFL' A
#
# COMPACT_ATOMS: atom_id res chain seq x y z
N GLU A 1 8.52 -3.83 16.89
CA GLU A 1 8.61 -3.96 15.43
C GLU A 1 7.20 -4.14 14.87
N ASP A 2 7.00 -3.94 13.57
CA ASP A 2 5.71 -4.16 12.92
C ASP A 2 5.59 -5.62 12.45
N SER A 3 5.21 -6.50 13.37
CA SER A 3 5.16 -7.94 13.09
C SER A 3 4.06 -8.30 12.08
N GLU A 4 2.92 -7.61 12.11
CA GLU A 4 1.82 -7.85 11.16
C GLU A 4 2.19 -7.40 9.75
N GLY A 5 2.79 -6.22 9.59
CA GLY A 5 3.29 -5.75 8.30
C GLY A 5 4.29 -6.73 7.69
N VAL A 6 5.23 -7.25 8.48
CA VAL A 6 6.21 -8.24 8.02
C VAL A 6 5.56 -9.56 7.60
N MET A 7 4.52 -10.02 8.31
CA MET A 7 3.84 -11.28 8.02
C MET A 7 2.91 -11.17 6.80
N PHE A 8 2.13 -10.10 6.69
CA PHE A 8 1.05 -9.99 5.72
C PHE A 8 1.38 -9.13 4.50
N CYS A 9 2.26 -8.14 4.64
CA CYS A 9 2.65 -7.27 3.53
C CYS A 9 4.10 -6.78 3.65
N PRO A 10 5.09 -7.70 3.55
CA PRO A 10 6.50 -7.36 3.75
C PRO A 10 7.06 -6.38 2.72
N LEU A 11 6.39 -6.25 1.57
CA LEU A 11 6.74 -5.32 0.51
C LEU A 11 5.47 -4.69 -0.05
N ILE A 12 5.39 -3.35 0.02
CA ILE A 12 4.34 -2.56 -0.62
C ILE A 12 4.97 -1.80 -1.80
N PRO A 13 4.63 -2.15 -3.05
CA PRO A 13 5.11 -1.41 -4.22
C PRO A 13 4.66 0.05 -4.17
N VAL A 14 5.54 0.95 -4.61
CA VAL A 14 5.21 2.38 -4.77
C VAL A 14 5.29 2.73 -6.26
N VAL A 15 4.17 3.17 -6.83
CA VAL A 15 4.07 3.54 -8.26
C VAL A 15 3.85 5.05 -8.43
N THR A 16 4.06 5.53 -9.65
CA THR A 16 3.88 6.95 -10.04
C THR A 16 2.76 7.09 -11.08
N GLY A 17 2.36 8.35 -11.31
CA GLY A 17 1.34 8.73 -12.27
C GLY A 17 0.52 9.90 -11.72
N ALA A 18 0.04 10.77 -12.60
CA ALA A 18 -0.76 11.92 -12.18
C ALA A 18 -2.21 11.50 -11.83
N PRO A 19 -2.89 12.19 -10.89
CA PRO A 19 -4.26 11.88 -10.52
C PRO A 19 -5.21 11.90 -11.72
N GLY A 20 -6.09 10.90 -11.81
CA GLY A 20 -7.11 10.82 -12.87
C GLY A 20 -6.58 10.48 -14.26
N THR A 21 -5.33 10.03 -14.39
CA THR A 21 -4.74 9.64 -15.68
C THR A 21 -4.81 8.12 -15.92
N GLN A 22 -4.76 7.71 -17.19
CA GLN A 22 -4.62 6.30 -17.54
C GLN A 22 -3.29 5.71 -17.05
N GLU A 23 -2.22 6.53 -17.00
CA GLU A 23 -0.92 6.11 -16.51
C GLU A 23 -0.99 5.57 -15.07
N VAL A 24 -1.62 6.30 -14.15
CA VAL A 24 -1.75 5.83 -12.75
C VAL A 24 -2.63 4.59 -12.67
N ALA A 25 -3.68 4.51 -13.50
CA ALA A 25 -4.55 3.32 -13.57
C ALA A 25 -3.77 2.07 -14.01
N ASP A 26 -2.99 2.18 -15.09
CA ASP A 26 -2.18 1.07 -15.62
C ASP A 26 -1.07 0.66 -14.66
N ASN A 27 -0.43 1.63 -14.02
CA ASN A 27 0.63 1.38 -13.04
C ASN A 27 0.10 0.70 -11.78
N VAL A 28 -1.03 1.15 -11.25
CA VAL A 28 -1.72 0.53 -10.11
C VAL A 28 -2.18 -0.89 -10.49
N ALA A 29 -2.83 -1.07 -11.63
CA ALA A 29 -3.31 -2.37 -12.09
C ALA A 29 -2.17 -3.38 -12.26
N ARG A 30 -1.04 -2.95 -12.86
CA ARG A 30 0.14 -3.79 -13.04
C ARG A 30 0.75 -4.20 -11.70
N ALA A 31 0.86 -3.28 -10.74
CA ALA A 31 1.34 -3.61 -9.40
C ALA A 31 0.40 -4.58 -8.67
N LEU A 32 -0.91 -4.39 -8.81
CA LEU A 32 -1.93 -5.26 -8.21
C LEU A 32 -2.00 -6.66 -8.84
N SER A 33 -1.40 -6.87 -10.02
CA SER A 33 -1.30 -8.22 -10.61
C SER A 33 -0.35 -9.15 -9.83
N THR A 34 0.56 -8.58 -9.04
CA THR A 34 1.58 -9.31 -8.27
C THR A 34 1.53 -9.03 -6.77
N SER A 35 0.70 -8.07 -6.33
CA SER A 35 0.52 -7.67 -4.94
C SER A 35 -0.96 -7.40 -4.68
N LYS A 36 -1.42 -7.49 -3.43
CA LYS A 36 -2.79 -7.09 -3.07
C LYS A 36 -2.90 -5.63 -2.62
N LEU A 37 -1.78 -4.93 -2.52
CA LEU A 37 -1.69 -3.56 -2.01
C LEU A 37 -0.59 -2.80 -2.75
N VAL A 38 -0.85 -1.54 -3.11
CA VAL A 38 0.10 -0.63 -3.74
C VAL A 38 -0.11 0.79 -3.23
N ILE A 39 0.97 1.57 -3.12
CA ILE A 39 0.90 3.00 -2.85
C ILE A 39 1.13 3.75 -4.16
N ALA A 40 0.16 4.59 -4.55
CA ALA A 40 0.39 5.60 -5.57
C ALA A 40 1.03 6.82 -4.92
N ARG A 41 2.25 7.16 -5.34
CA ARG A 41 3.03 8.27 -4.78
C ARG A 41 2.23 9.57 -4.83
N GLY A 42 2.15 10.25 -3.68
CA GLY A 42 1.44 11.52 -3.56
C GLY A 42 -0.09 11.42 -3.59
N HIS A 43 -0.65 10.20 -3.58
CA HIS A 43 -2.10 9.97 -3.55
C HIS A 43 -2.52 9.21 -2.29
N GLY A 44 -2.05 7.97 -2.16
CA GLY A 44 -2.54 7.04 -1.15
C GLY A 44 -2.44 5.59 -1.60
N THR A 45 -3.19 4.72 -0.94
CA THR A 45 -3.18 3.27 -1.17
C THR A 45 -4.29 2.82 -2.11
N PHE A 46 -4.01 1.76 -2.86
CA PHE A 46 -4.99 0.95 -3.57
C PHE A 46 -4.83 -0.50 -3.13
N ALA A 47 -5.93 -1.15 -2.74
CA ALA A 47 -5.94 -2.52 -2.28
C ALA A 47 -6.98 -3.34 -3.04
N ALA A 48 -6.67 -4.63 -3.24
CA ALA A 48 -7.56 -5.59 -3.88
C ALA A 48 -7.81 -6.78 -2.94
N GLY A 49 -9.09 -7.11 -2.76
CA GLY A 49 -9.57 -8.19 -1.91
C GLY A 49 -10.77 -8.90 -2.53
N ALA A 50 -11.09 -10.10 -2.06
CA ALA A 50 -12.30 -10.79 -2.52
C ALA A 50 -13.57 -10.11 -1.97
N THR A 51 -13.43 -9.47 -0.80
CA THR A 51 -14.44 -8.64 -0.16
C THR A 51 -13.92 -7.23 0.10
N LEU A 52 -14.83 -6.31 0.41
CA LEU A 52 -14.45 -4.97 0.86
C LEU A 52 -13.65 -5.04 2.17
N ASP A 53 -14.01 -5.95 3.07
CA ASP A 53 -13.33 -6.14 4.35
C ASP A 53 -11.87 -6.58 4.14
N ASP A 54 -11.60 -7.50 3.20
CA ASP A 54 -10.25 -7.91 2.85
C ASP A 54 -9.40 -6.71 2.36
N ALA A 55 -9.96 -5.89 1.46
CA ALA A 55 -9.28 -4.72 0.93
C ALA A 55 -9.08 -3.62 2.00
N TYR A 56 -10.05 -3.49 2.91
CA TYR A 56 -9.99 -2.57 4.04
C TYR A 56 -8.86 -2.95 4.99
N VAL A 57 -8.77 -4.23 5.39
CA VAL A 57 -7.71 -4.74 6.28
C VAL A 57 -6.32 -4.45 5.69
N LEU A 58 -6.12 -4.68 4.39
CA LEU A 58 -4.85 -4.39 3.73
C LEU A 58 -4.50 -2.90 3.75
N THR A 59 -5.49 -2.03 3.51
CA THR A 59 -5.29 -0.57 3.57
C THR A 59 -4.98 -0.11 4.99
N SER A 60 -5.70 -0.62 6.00
CA SER A 60 -5.46 -0.30 7.41
C SER A 60 -4.09 -0.77 7.88
N LEU A 61 -3.65 -1.96 7.45
CA LEU A 61 -2.32 -2.49 7.72
C LEU A 61 -1.25 -1.58 7.12
N ALA A 62 -1.41 -1.15 5.86
CA ALA A 62 -0.49 -0.24 5.19
C ALA A 62 -0.25 1.04 6.00
N GLU A 63 -1.32 1.66 6.48
CA GLU A 63 -1.27 2.89 7.28
C GLU A 63 -0.59 2.64 8.63
N HIS A 64 -0.94 1.55 9.31
CA HIS A 64 -0.31 1.17 10.58
C HIS A 64 1.20 0.95 10.43
N SER A 65 1.61 0.18 9.41
CA SER A 65 3.01 -0.06 9.06
C SER A 65 3.76 1.23 8.77
N CYS A 66 3.18 2.12 7.95
CA CYS A 66 3.77 3.42 7.64
C CYS A 66 3.94 4.28 8.89
N ARG A 67 2.96 4.29 9.79
CA ARG A 67 3.04 5.02 11.07
C ARG A 67 4.17 4.50 11.94
N ILE A 68 4.33 3.18 12.08
CA ILE A 68 5.44 2.60 12.83
C ILE A 68 6.79 2.99 12.20
N LEU A 69 6.93 2.89 10.88
CA LEU A 69 8.15 3.27 10.17
C LEU A 69 8.48 4.76 10.34
N ALA A 70 7.47 5.63 10.26
CA ALA A 70 7.63 7.07 10.47
C ALA A 70 8.08 7.40 11.90
N LEU A 71 7.44 6.78 12.92
CA LEU A 71 7.84 6.93 14.32
C LEU A 71 9.26 6.40 14.57
N LYS A 72 9.59 5.22 14.04
CA LYS A 72 10.94 4.65 14.14
C LYS A 72 11.99 5.60 13.55
N ARG A 73 11.71 6.22 12.41
CA ARG A 73 12.61 7.23 11.81
C ARG A 73 12.80 8.49 12.64
N GLN A 74 11.91 8.81 13.58
CA GLN A 74 12.07 9.97 14.47
C GLN A 74 13.01 9.70 15.64
N PHE A 75 13.26 8.42 15.97
CA PHE A 75 14.13 8.00 17.07
C PHE A 75 15.48 7.45 16.58
N LEU A 76 15.75 7.53 15.27
CA LEU A 76 17.02 7.19 14.61
C LEU A 76 17.64 8.47 14.05
#